data_AF-A0A358DC12-F1
#
_entry.id   AF-A0A358DC12-F1
#
_cell.length_a   1.000
_cell.length_b   1.000
_cell.length_c   1.000
_cell.angle_alpha   90.00
_cell.angle_beta   90.00
_cell.angle_gamma   90.00
#
_symmetry.space_group_name_H-M   'P 1'
#
loop_
_entity.id
_entity.type
_entity.pdbx_description
1 polymer ?
#
loop_
_entity_poly.entity_id
_entity_poly.type
_entity_poly.pdbx_seq_one_letter_code
_entity_poly.pdbx_strand_id
1 'polypeptide(L)'
;MSEHRAFRDELALLLKARFPLLYIESFEEGRVLAEIRAVAADPERIRTPRPVWVWSATSGLVGPDGSAVAASTDPGRALDRVAGHDDPAVFVFCDLHASLGAGQRPADPAVVRRLRETAALFQTGSLARTLVIVAPELCIPTDLSKDVTIVDFALPTSEEIRDTLEAMIAANTQSGRIRVDLDEQGRERLVSAARGLTLQEAENAFARAIVQDGSLSADDVRIVTDEKRQTIRKSGVLEYVSADLDLDDVGGLQNLKRWLTKRNNSWLAEASAWGLPAPRGVLITGVPGCGKSLTAKAIAAAWQLPLLRLDVGRVFSGLVGSSEQNMRTALRAAEAIAPCVLWIDEI
;
A
#
# COMPACT_ATOMS: atom_id res chain seq x y z
N MET A 1 -3.39 17.57 -2.09
CA MET A 1 -3.64 17.25 -0.67
C MET A 1 -2.84 16.01 -0.37
N SER A 2 -2.05 15.97 0.70
CA SER A 2 -1.27 14.77 1.08
C SER A 2 -2.23 13.59 1.34
N GLU A 3 -1.92 12.40 0.85
CA GLU A 3 -2.73 11.18 1.01
C GLU A 3 -2.98 10.85 2.49
N HIS A 4 -2.08 11.23 3.41
CA HIS A 4 -2.29 11.15 4.86
C HIS A 4 -3.50 11.91 5.34
N ARG A 5 -3.67 13.12 4.81
CA ARG A 5 -4.79 13.96 5.19
C ARG A 5 -6.09 13.32 4.72
N ALA A 6 -6.09 12.68 3.54
CA ALA A 6 -7.26 11.96 3.05
C ALA A 6 -7.64 10.79 3.98
N PHE A 7 -6.71 9.90 4.32
CA PHE A 7 -7.00 8.77 5.23
C PHE A 7 -7.43 9.24 6.62
N ARG A 8 -6.70 10.18 7.24
CA ARG A 8 -7.03 10.67 8.59
C ARG A 8 -8.38 11.40 8.62
N ASP A 9 -8.71 12.16 7.57
CA ASP A 9 -9.98 12.88 7.48
C ASP A 9 -11.15 11.90 7.26
N GLU A 10 -10.97 10.88 6.40
CA GLU A 10 -11.95 9.82 6.17
C GLU A 10 -12.19 8.97 7.42
N LEU A 11 -11.12 8.46 8.05
CA LEU A 11 -11.24 7.69 9.29
C LEU A 11 -11.92 8.51 10.39
N ALA A 12 -11.55 9.78 10.57
CA ALA A 12 -12.21 10.65 11.54
C ALA A 12 -13.71 10.83 11.23
N LEU A 13 -14.08 10.96 9.95
CA LEU A 13 -15.47 11.06 9.53
C LEU A 13 -16.25 9.78 9.89
N LEU A 14 -15.71 8.61 9.57
CA LEU A 14 -16.33 7.31 9.85
C LEU A 14 -16.49 7.08 11.37
N LEU A 15 -15.47 7.43 12.17
CA LEU A 15 -15.54 7.35 13.63
C LEU A 15 -16.61 8.30 14.18
N LYS A 16 -16.70 9.54 13.67
CA LYS A 16 -17.75 10.51 14.07
C LYS A 16 -19.15 10.05 13.69
N ALA A 17 -19.29 9.46 12.51
CA ALA A 17 -20.55 8.90 12.01
C ALA A 17 -20.91 7.54 12.65
N ARG A 18 -20.08 7.03 13.56
CA ARG A 18 -20.31 5.78 14.31
C ARG A 18 -20.49 4.56 13.40
N PHE A 19 -19.70 4.49 12.33
CA PHE A 19 -19.62 3.27 11.55
C PHE A 19 -19.11 2.14 12.45
N PRO A 20 -19.84 1.02 12.55
CA PRO A 20 -19.56 0.01 13.57
C PRO A 20 -18.41 -0.91 13.18
N LEU A 21 -18.22 -1.16 11.88
CA LEU A 21 -17.27 -2.14 11.36
C LEU A 21 -16.53 -1.59 10.14
N LEU A 22 -15.22 -1.41 10.29
CA LEU A 22 -14.32 -0.95 9.25
C LEU A 22 -13.34 -2.07 8.85
N TYR A 23 -12.90 -2.07 7.60
CA TYR A 23 -11.88 -2.99 7.08
C TYR A 23 -10.80 -2.21 6.35
N ILE A 24 -9.55 -2.42 6.77
CA ILE A 24 -8.36 -1.80 6.17
C ILE A 24 -7.49 -2.92 5.60
N GLU A 25 -7.36 -2.94 4.28
CA GLU A 25 -6.45 -3.84 3.56
C GLU A 25 -5.03 -3.22 3.58
N SER A 26 -4.11 -3.82 4.33
CA SER A 26 -2.72 -3.35 4.43
C SER A 26 -1.80 -4.43 5.00
N PHE A 27 -0.57 -4.49 4.49
CA PHE A 27 0.52 -5.27 5.07
C PHE A 27 1.23 -4.54 6.23
N GLU A 28 0.91 -3.26 6.45
CA GLU A 28 1.65 -2.35 7.33
C GLU A 28 0.89 -2.10 8.63
N GLU A 29 0.63 -3.18 9.38
CA GLU A 29 -0.15 -3.13 10.64
C GLU A 29 0.35 -2.04 11.59
N GLY A 30 1.67 -1.91 11.75
CA GLY A 30 2.28 -0.88 12.59
C GLY A 30 1.93 0.55 12.17
N ARG A 31 1.98 0.85 10.85
CA ARG A 31 1.62 2.18 10.32
C ARG A 31 0.14 2.44 10.48
N VAL A 32 -0.70 1.45 10.13
CA VAL A 32 -2.16 1.56 10.29
C VAL A 32 -2.54 1.82 11.74
N LEU A 33 -1.96 1.07 12.69
CA LEU A 33 -2.19 1.25 14.13
C LEU A 33 -1.74 2.63 14.63
N ALA A 34 -0.58 3.11 14.19
CA ALA A 34 -0.10 4.45 14.53
C ALA A 34 -1.07 5.54 14.06
N GLU A 35 -1.56 5.43 12.83
CA GLU A 35 -2.51 6.37 12.24
C GLU A 35 -3.89 6.31 12.93
N ILE A 36 -4.41 5.10 13.22
CA ILE A 36 -5.67 4.93 13.98
C ILE A 36 -5.53 5.56 15.37
N ARG A 37 -4.42 5.32 16.08
CA ARG A 37 -4.16 5.92 17.40
C ARG A 37 -4.09 7.45 17.33
N ALA A 38 -3.40 7.99 16.32
CA ALA A 38 -3.31 9.44 16.11
C ALA A 38 -4.69 10.06 15.91
N VAL A 39 -5.53 9.48 15.04
CA VAL A 39 -6.89 9.98 14.79
C VAL A 39 -7.81 9.79 16.01
N ALA A 40 -7.70 8.66 16.70
CA ALA A 40 -8.55 8.34 17.85
C ALA A 40 -8.18 9.16 19.11
N ALA A 41 -6.95 9.65 19.22
CA ALA A 41 -6.51 10.50 20.32
C ALA A 41 -6.78 12.01 20.07
N ASP A 42 -6.97 12.42 18.81
CA ASP A 42 -7.09 13.83 18.41
C ASP A 42 -8.50 14.41 18.68
N PRO A 43 -8.65 15.31 19.69
CA PRO A 43 -9.93 15.92 20.02
C PRO A 43 -10.45 16.86 18.93
N GLU A 44 -9.58 17.47 18.13
CA GLU A 44 -9.97 18.37 17.03
C GLU A 44 -10.64 17.57 15.90
N ARG A 45 -10.24 16.31 15.72
CA ARG A 45 -10.79 15.43 14.68
C ARG A 45 -12.08 14.73 15.08
N ILE A 46 -12.14 14.13 16.28
CA ILE A 46 -13.27 13.26 16.68
C ILE A 46 -14.05 13.71 17.93
N ARG A 47 -13.80 14.93 18.44
CA ARG A 47 -14.41 15.58 19.62
C ARG A 47 -14.20 14.87 20.96
N THR A 48 -14.40 13.56 20.99
CA THR A 48 -14.20 12.71 22.16
C THR A 48 -13.14 11.68 21.83
N PRO A 49 -11.93 11.80 22.41
CA PRO A 49 -10.88 10.80 22.25
C PRO A 49 -11.39 9.41 22.63
N ARG A 50 -10.96 8.40 21.86
CA ARG A 50 -11.36 7.01 22.04
C ARG A 50 -10.10 6.17 22.23
N PRO A 51 -9.93 5.48 23.37
CA PRO A 51 -8.83 4.57 23.54
C PRO A 51 -8.84 3.46 22.48
N VAL A 52 -7.65 3.13 21.98
CA VAL A 52 -7.46 2.08 20.98
C VAL A 52 -7.05 0.80 21.68
N TRP A 53 -7.85 -0.25 21.48
CA TRP A 53 -7.55 -1.61 21.89
C TRP A 53 -7.10 -2.41 20.68
N VAL A 54 -6.11 -3.29 20.86
CA VAL A 54 -5.54 -4.08 19.76
C VAL A 54 -5.66 -5.55 20.09
N TRP A 55 -6.16 -6.34 19.15
CA TRP A 55 -6.29 -7.78 19.27
C TRP A 55 -5.45 -8.50 18.22
N SER A 56 -4.69 -9.50 18.67
CA SER A 56 -4.05 -10.51 17.82
C SER A 56 -4.36 -11.91 18.34
N ALA A 57 -4.25 -12.92 17.49
CA ALA A 57 -4.49 -14.32 17.86
C ALA A 57 -3.47 -14.83 18.90
N THR A 58 -2.32 -14.18 19.03
CA THR A 58 -1.23 -14.56 19.94
C THR A 58 -1.22 -13.79 21.24
N SER A 59 -1.51 -12.48 21.20
CA SER A 59 -1.48 -11.60 22.38
C SER A 59 -2.86 -11.42 23.01
N GLY A 60 -3.92 -11.78 22.31
CA GLY A 60 -5.29 -11.48 22.71
C GLY A 60 -5.56 -9.97 22.66
N LEU A 61 -6.59 -9.53 23.39
CA LEU A 61 -7.02 -8.14 23.44
C LEU A 61 -6.13 -7.36 24.43
N VAL A 62 -5.43 -6.34 23.92
CA VAL A 62 -4.51 -5.48 24.68
C VAL A 62 -5.05 -4.05 24.70
N GLY A 63 -5.09 -3.46 25.89
CA GLY A 63 -5.53 -2.09 26.13
C GLY A 63 -4.52 -1.02 25.74
N PRO A 64 -4.94 0.26 25.78
CA PRO A 64 -4.10 1.42 25.45
C PRO A 64 -2.88 1.57 26.37
N ASP A 65 -2.96 1.05 27.59
CA ASP A 65 -1.92 1.04 28.62
C ASP A 65 -0.99 -0.19 28.51
N GLY A 66 -1.23 -1.07 27.53
CA GLY A 66 -0.50 -2.33 27.36
C GLY A 66 -1.03 -3.48 28.22
N SER A 67 -2.13 -3.30 28.96
CA SER A 67 -2.73 -4.37 29.75
C SER A 67 -3.40 -5.41 28.85
N ALA A 68 -3.01 -6.68 28.99
CA ALA A 68 -3.61 -7.78 28.24
C ALA A 68 -4.82 -8.36 28.97
N VAL A 69 -5.92 -8.55 28.24
CA VAL A 69 -7.14 -9.19 28.75
C VAL A 69 -6.93 -10.70 28.76
N ALA A 70 -7.04 -11.31 29.94
CA ALA A 70 -6.85 -12.75 30.10
C ALA A 70 -7.86 -13.56 29.25
N ALA A 71 -7.37 -14.68 28.69
CA ALA A 71 -8.16 -15.65 27.93
C ALA A 71 -8.95 -15.05 26.74
N SER A 72 -8.32 -14.13 26.01
CA SER A 72 -8.90 -13.41 24.88
C SER A 72 -8.23 -13.71 23.54
N THR A 73 -7.35 -14.72 23.43
CA THR A 73 -6.70 -15.12 22.16
C THR A 73 -7.66 -15.80 21.18
N ASP A 74 -8.77 -16.34 21.66
CA ASP A 74 -9.84 -16.86 20.81
C ASP A 74 -10.67 -15.68 20.23
N PRO A 75 -10.89 -15.63 18.91
CA PRO A 75 -11.58 -14.51 18.26
C PRO A 75 -13.04 -14.37 18.73
N GLY A 76 -13.73 -15.47 19.01
CA GLY A 76 -15.10 -15.43 19.52
C GLY A 76 -15.14 -14.79 20.91
N ARG A 77 -14.28 -15.24 21.82
CA ARG A 77 -14.15 -14.65 23.16
C ARG A 77 -13.75 -13.19 23.11
N ALA A 78 -12.84 -12.80 22.21
CA ALA A 78 -12.45 -11.41 22.04
C ALA A 78 -13.64 -10.54 21.61
N LEU A 79 -14.44 -11.00 20.65
CA LEU A 79 -15.65 -10.30 20.22
C LEU A 79 -16.67 -10.18 21.36
N ASP A 80 -16.84 -11.22 22.19
CA ASP A 80 -17.72 -11.18 23.36
C ASP A 80 -17.24 -10.13 24.38
N ARG A 81 -15.91 -10.05 24.63
CA ARG A 81 -15.31 -9.03 25.51
C ARG A 81 -15.52 -7.61 24.98
N VAL A 82 -15.35 -7.44 23.68
CA VAL A 82 -15.51 -6.15 23.00
C VAL A 82 -16.97 -5.70 22.98
N ALA A 83 -17.91 -6.62 22.77
CA ALA A 83 -19.34 -6.33 22.84
C ALA A 83 -19.78 -5.86 24.23
N GLY A 84 -19.23 -6.47 25.28
CA GLY A 84 -19.47 -6.12 26.69
C GLY A 84 -18.65 -4.93 27.22
N HIS A 85 -17.92 -4.20 26.38
CA HIS A 85 -17.12 -3.07 26.81
C HIS A 85 -17.99 -1.82 27.02
N ASP A 86 -17.93 -1.21 28.22
CA ASP A 86 -18.83 -0.15 28.66
C ASP A 86 -18.36 1.28 28.37
N ASP A 87 -17.17 1.46 27.78
CA ASP A 87 -16.64 2.77 27.39
C ASP A 87 -16.53 2.94 25.86
N PRO A 88 -16.55 4.19 25.34
CA PRO A 88 -16.21 4.49 23.95
C PRO A 88 -14.78 4.04 23.62
N ALA A 89 -14.60 3.33 22.52
CA ALA A 89 -13.30 2.75 22.16
C ALA A 89 -13.23 2.42 20.66
N VAL A 90 -12.01 2.30 20.15
CA VAL A 90 -11.72 1.71 18.83
C VAL A 90 -11.04 0.37 19.06
N PHE A 91 -11.59 -0.70 18.50
CA PHE A 91 -11.04 -2.05 18.63
C PHE A 91 -10.43 -2.49 17.32
N VAL A 92 -9.12 -2.67 17.28
CA VAL A 92 -8.40 -3.08 16.08
C VAL A 92 -8.07 -4.57 16.15
N PHE A 93 -8.49 -5.35 15.16
CA PHE A 93 -8.23 -6.78 15.06
C PHE A 93 -7.31 -7.06 13.86
N CYS A 94 -6.08 -7.52 14.10
CA CYS A 94 -5.11 -7.82 13.03
C CYS A 94 -5.33 -9.23 12.42
N ASP A 95 -5.73 -10.21 13.22
CA ASP A 95 -5.79 -11.62 12.77
C ASP A 95 -7.20 -12.13 12.47
N LEU A 96 -8.23 -11.28 12.58
CA LEU A 96 -9.62 -11.74 12.51
C LEU A 96 -9.99 -12.26 11.12
N HIS A 97 -9.31 -11.78 10.07
CA HIS A 97 -9.41 -12.27 8.70
C HIS A 97 -9.17 -13.80 8.60
N ALA A 98 -8.36 -14.37 9.50
CA ALA A 98 -8.18 -15.80 9.62
C ALA A 98 -9.46 -16.56 10.05
N SER A 99 -10.52 -15.90 10.53
CA SER A 99 -11.80 -16.55 10.83
C SER A 99 -12.89 -16.22 9.80
N LEU A 100 -12.63 -15.28 8.89
CA LEU A 100 -13.57 -14.82 7.88
C LEU A 100 -13.54 -15.63 6.58
N GLY A 101 -12.71 -16.68 6.52
CA GLY A 101 -12.53 -17.47 5.30
C GLY A 101 -11.67 -16.74 4.25
N ALA A 102 -11.12 -17.49 3.30
CA ALA A 102 -10.36 -16.95 2.17
C ALA A 102 -10.22 -18.04 1.10
N GLY A 103 -10.49 -17.72 -0.17
CA GLY A 103 -10.46 -18.70 -1.25
C GLY A 103 -11.34 -19.93 -0.97
N GLN A 104 -10.72 -21.11 -0.87
CA GLN A 104 -11.40 -22.40 -0.58
C GLN A 104 -11.64 -22.66 0.92
N ARG A 105 -11.12 -21.81 1.81
CA ARG A 105 -11.27 -21.98 3.25
C ARG A 105 -12.58 -21.33 3.70
N PRO A 106 -13.55 -22.10 4.24
CA PRO A 106 -14.81 -21.53 4.71
C PRO A 106 -14.58 -20.61 5.91
N ALA A 107 -15.42 -19.59 6.04
CA ALA A 107 -15.49 -18.76 7.22
C ALA A 107 -16.03 -19.55 8.42
N ASP A 108 -15.61 -19.22 9.64
CA ASP A 108 -16.21 -19.76 10.86
C ASP A 108 -17.58 -19.10 11.08
N PRO A 109 -18.70 -19.83 10.94
CA PRO A 109 -20.04 -19.24 11.03
C PRO A 109 -20.31 -18.60 12.40
N ALA A 110 -19.71 -19.13 13.46
CA ALA A 110 -19.92 -18.61 14.81
C ALA A 110 -19.17 -17.28 15.00
N VAL A 111 -17.97 -17.13 14.45
CA VAL A 111 -17.23 -15.85 14.48
C VAL A 111 -17.91 -14.81 13.60
N VAL A 112 -18.34 -15.19 12.39
CA VAL A 112 -19.08 -14.30 11.48
C VAL A 112 -20.36 -13.79 12.14
N ARG A 113 -21.12 -14.68 12.78
CA ARG A 113 -22.35 -14.31 13.49
C ARG A 113 -22.08 -13.36 14.66
N ARG A 114 -21.08 -13.67 15.50
CA ARG A 114 -20.68 -12.79 16.63
C ARG A 114 -20.25 -11.42 16.13
N LEU A 115 -19.44 -11.35 15.08
CA LEU A 115 -18.98 -10.08 14.52
C LEU A 115 -20.17 -9.22 14.05
N ARG A 116 -21.16 -9.84 13.40
CA ARG A 116 -22.39 -9.16 12.96
C ARG A 116 -23.21 -8.65 14.14
N GLU A 117 -23.31 -9.42 15.22
CA GLU A 117 -23.99 -9.01 16.46
C GLU A 117 -23.27 -7.86 17.15
N THR A 118 -21.94 -7.92 17.26
CA THR A 118 -21.11 -6.84 17.80
C THR A 118 -21.28 -5.56 16.98
N ALA A 119 -21.27 -5.66 15.65
CA ALA A 119 -21.48 -4.50 14.77
C ALA A 119 -22.87 -3.88 14.95
N ALA A 120 -23.93 -4.69 15.01
CA ALA A 120 -25.29 -4.21 15.28
C ALA A 120 -25.37 -3.53 16.66
N LEU A 121 -24.75 -4.11 17.68
CA LEU A 121 -24.73 -3.58 19.05
C LEU A 121 -23.98 -2.24 19.13
N PHE A 122 -22.91 -2.06 18.34
CA PHE A 122 -22.20 -0.79 18.22
C PHE A 122 -23.02 0.27 17.50
N GLN A 123 -23.78 -0.13 16.48
CA GLN A 123 -24.63 0.78 15.71
C GLN A 123 -25.83 1.30 16.50
N THR A 124 -26.50 0.44 17.29
CA THR A 124 -27.68 0.83 18.07
C THR A 124 -27.33 1.38 19.46
N GLY A 125 -26.10 1.15 19.93
CA GLY A 125 -25.64 1.57 21.25
C GLY A 125 -25.48 3.09 21.40
N SER A 126 -25.57 3.57 22.64
CA SER A 126 -25.32 4.98 22.97
C SER A 126 -23.83 5.35 22.95
N LEU A 127 -22.97 4.37 23.23
CA LEU A 127 -21.51 4.47 23.26
C LEU A 127 -20.90 4.48 21.87
N ALA A 128 -19.93 5.37 21.64
CA ALA A 128 -19.22 5.45 20.36
C ALA A 128 -18.11 4.39 20.29
N ARG A 129 -18.47 3.20 19.79
CA ARG A 129 -17.55 2.07 19.61
C ARG A 129 -17.44 1.71 18.13
N THR A 130 -16.24 1.39 17.68
CA THR A 130 -15.96 0.96 16.30
C THR A 130 -14.99 -0.21 16.33
N LEU A 131 -15.27 -1.25 15.55
CA LEU A 131 -14.34 -2.34 15.28
C LEU A 131 -13.66 -2.11 13.93
N VAL A 132 -12.34 -2.25 13.88
CA VAL A 132 -11.52 -2.12 12.68
C VAL A 132 -10.81 -3.44 12.46
N ILE A 133 -10.98 -4.06 11.30
CA ILE A 133 -10.19 -5.21 10.87
C ILE A 133 -9.03 -4.70 10.03
N VAL A 134 -7.82 -5.08 10.38
CA VAL A 134 -6.62 -4.81 9.57
C VAL A 134 -6.12 -6.15 9.07
N ALA A 135 -5.94 -6.29 7.76
CA ALA A 135 -5.53 -7.55 7.17
C ALA A 135 -4.77 -7.32 5.85
N PRO A 136 -3.85 -8.23 5.48
CA PRO A 136 -3.09 -8.12 4.23
C PRO A 136 -3.95 -8.36 2.98
N GLU A 137 -5.08 -9.06 3.12
CA GLU A 137 -5.99 -9.40 2.04
C GLU A 137 -7.42 -9.00 2.40
N LEU A 138 -8.23 -8.62 1.42
CA LEU A 138 -9.65 -8.33 1.62
C LEU A 138 -10.49 -9.62 1.57
N CYS A 139 -10.94 -10.12 2.73
CA CYS A 139 -11.84 -11.26 2.81
C CYS A 139 -13.12 -10.94 3.60
N ILE A 140 -14.23 -10.72 2.89
CA ILE A 140 -15.52 -10.38 3.50
C ILE A 140 -16.56 -11.46 3.13
N PRO A 141 -17.05 -12.25 4.10
CA PRO A 141 -18.17 -13.17 3.91
C PRO A 141 -19.40 -12.45 3.38
N THR A 142 -20.20 -13.13 2.56
CA THR A 142 -21.44 -12.57 2.00
C THR A 142 -22.37 -11.99 3.08
N ASP A 143 -22.43 -12.65 4.24
CA ASP A 143 -23.24 -12.24 5.39
C ASP A 143 -22.86 -10.88 5.99
N LEU A 144 -21.62 -10.43 5.77
CA LEU A 144 -21.07 -9.16 6.28
C LEU A 144 -20.91 -8.09 5.19
N SER A 145 -21.19 -8.43 3.92
CA SER A 145 -20.95 -7.57 2.75
C SER A 145 -21.67 -6.21 2.79
N LYS A 146 -22.73 -6.07 3.61
CA LYS A 146 -23.49 -4.82 3.78
C LYS A 146 -23.22 -4.10 5.09
N ASP A 147 -22.50 -4.75 6.01
CA ASP A 147 -22.23 -4.25 7.35
C ASP A 147 -20.80 -3.68 7.45
N VAL A 148 -19.87 -4.14 6.61
CA VAL A 148 -18.46 -3.72 6.57
C VAL A 148 -18.28 -2.50 5.66
N THR A 149 -17.56 -1.49 6.15
CA THR A 149 -17.07 -0.37 5.32
C THR A 149 -15.57 -0.52 5.08
N ILE A 150 -15.16 -0.53 3.81
CA ILE A 150 -13.76 -0.61 3.42
C ILE A 150 -13.16 0.80 3.51
N VAL A 151 -11.97 0.91 4.09
CA VAL A 151 -11.20 2.15 4.17
C VAL A 151 -9.86 1.91 3.50
N ASP A 152 -9.58 2.68 2.46
CA ASP A 152 -8.35 2.54 1.70
C ASP A 152 -7.17 3.14 2.48
N PHE A 153 -6.07 2.38 2.54
CA PHE A 153 -4.82 2.84 3.14
C PHE A 153 -3.72 2.78 2.10
N ALA A 154 -3.33 3.96 1.61
CA ALA A 154 -2.29 4.09 0.59
C ALA A 154 -0.93 3.65 1.15
N LEU A 155 -0.05 3.21 0.24
CA LEU A 155 1.38 2.99 0.49
C LEU A 155 2.08 4.27 0.95
N PRO A 156 3.29 4.19 1.54
CA PRO A 156 3.92 5.36 2.12
C PRO A 156 4.23 6.42 1.07
N THR A 157 4.04 7.67 1.47
CA THR A 157 4.33 8.82 0.62
C THR A 157 5.84 9.02 0.46
N SER A 158 6.25 9.79 -0.56
CA SER A 158 7.68 10.13 -0.73
C SER A 158 8.27 10.90 0.46
N GLU A 159 7.42 11.64 1.20
CA GLU A 159 7.82 12.34 2.42
C GLU A 159 8.14 11.34 3.54
N GLU A 160 7.29 10.33 3.78
CA GLU A 160 7.55 9.29 4.79
C GLU A 160 8.76 8.42 4.47
N ILE A 161 8.93 8.05 3.19
CA ILE A 161 10.10 7.30 2.73
C ILE A 161 11.37 8.13 2.96
N ARG A 162 11.32 9.44 2.70
CA ARG A 162 12.42 10.37 2.97
C ARG A 162 12.70 10.46 4.47
N ASP A 163 11.68 10.65 5.30
CA ASP A 163 11.84 10.73 6.75
C ASP A 163 12.47 9.45 7.32
N THR A 164 12.08 8.29 6.79
CA THR A 164 12.66 7.00 7.14
C THR A 164 14.14 6.92 6.75
N LEU A 165 14.47 7.34 5.51
CA LEU A 165 15.86 7.41 5.05
C LEU A 165 16.71 8.33 5.94
N GLU A 166 16.22 9.52 6.28
CA GLU A 166 16.90 10.48 7.16
C GLU A 166 17.08 9.92 8.57
N ALA A 167 16.06 9.28 9.13
CA ALA A 167 16.13 8.66 10.46
C ALA A 167 17.19 7.54 10.49
N MET A 168 17.26 6.72 9.44
CA MET A 168 18.28 5.69 9.30
C MET A 168 19.68 6.27 9.16
N ILE A 169 19.86 7.33 8.36
CA ILE A 169 21.14 8.03 8.22
C ILE A 169 21.57 8.60 9.58
N ALA A 170 20.66 9.26 10.31
CA ALA A 170 20.95 9.85 11.61
C ALA A 170 21.36 8.79 12.66
N ALA A 171 20.63 7.68 12.75
CA ALA A 171 20.93 6.59 13.69
C ALA A 171 22.29 5.94 13.41
N ASN A 172 22.66 5.82 12.14
CA ASN A 172 23.86 5.12 11.71
C ASN A 172 25.13 5.99 11.66
N THR A 173 24.97 7.29 11.40
CA THR A 173 26.08 8.26 11.42
C THR A 173 26.62 8.43 12.84
N GLN A 174 25.73 8.39 13.86
CA GLN A 174 26.12 8.46 15.28
C GLN A 174 27.04 7.29 15.70
N SER A 175 26.92 6.15 15.05
CA SER A 175 27.76 4.98 15.32
C SER A 175 29.15 5.07 14.69
N GLY A 176 29.42 6.07 13.84
CA GLY A 176 30.71 6.30 13.18
C GLY A 176 31.12 5.21 12.17
N ARG A 177 30.22 4.27 11.86
CA ARG A 177 30.50 3.10 11.01
C ARG A 177 30.23 3.31 9.53
N ILE A 178 29.47 4.35 9.17
CA ILE A 178 28.93 4.54 7.82
C ILE A 178 29.28 5.92 7.29
N ARG A 179 29.72 5.98 6.03
CA ARG A 179 29.94 7.24 5.30
C ARG A 179 28.70 7.53 4.46
N VAL A 180 28.18 8.75 4.56
CA VAL A 180 27.07 9.18 3.70
C VAL A 180 27.63 10.12 2.66
N ASP A 181 27.68 9.65 1.41
CA ASP A 181 28.10 10.41 0.23
C ASP A 181 26.88 10.62 -0.67
N LEU A 182 25.88 11.32 -0.11
CA LEU A 182 24.63 11.66 -0.80
C LEU A 182 24.44 13.17 -0.78
N ASP A 183 24.37 13.75 -1.98
CA ASP A 183 23.77 15.05 -2.19
C ASP A 183 22.24 14.96 -2.18
N GLU A 184 21.56 16.11 -2.28
CA GLU A 184 20.10 16.15 -2.30
C GLU A 184 19.51 15.37 -3.49
N GLN A 185 20.18 15.37 -4.65
CA GLN A 185 19.75 14.60 -5.81
C GLN A 185 19.86 13.09 -5.56
N GLY A 186 20.90 12.62 -4.90
CA GLY A 186 21.07 11.23 -4.51
C GLY A 186 19.96 10.77 -3.56
N ARG A 187 19.60 11.61 -2.58
CA ARG A 187 18.48 11.35 -1.66
C ARG A 187 17.16 11.22 -2.41
N GLU A 188 16.86 12.17 -3.30
CA GLU A 188 15.67 12.12 -4.14
C GLU A 188 15.61 10.85 -5.00
N ARG A 189 16.73 10.41 -5.57
CA ARG A 189 16.79 9.19 -6.37
C ARG A 189 16.51 7.93 -5.54
N LEU A 190 17.06 7.84 -4.32
CA LEU A 190 16.80 6.72 -3.41
C LEU A 190 15.33 6.68 -2.97
N VAL A 191 14.78 7.83 -2.60
CA VAL A 191 13.36 7.96 -2.25
C VAL A 191 12.49 7.54 -3.44
N SER A 192 12.79 8.05 -4.64
CA SER A 192 12.07 7.70 -5.87
C SER A 192 12.18 6.20 -6.20
N ALA A 193 13.33 5.57 -5.95
CA ALA A 193 13.52 4.14 -6.15
C ALA A 193 12.67 3.30 -5.19
N ALA A 194 12.53 3.75 -3.94
CA ALA A 194 11.73 3.08 -2.90
C ALA A 194 10.21 3.32 -3.04
N ARG A 195 9.75 4.26 -3.88
CA ARG A 195 8.30 4.48 -4.10
C ARG A 195 7.58 3.21 -4.54
N GLY A 196 6.43 2.94 -3.94
CA GLY A 196 5.64 1.73 -4.20
C GLY A 196 6.10 0.50 -3.41
N LEU A 197 7.08 0.65 -2.52
CA LEU A 197 7.36 -0.29 -1.43
C LEU A 197 6.55 0.08 -0.19
N THR A 198 6.26 -0.90 0.66
CA THR A 198 5.91 -0.63 2.07
C THR A 198 7.07 0.05 2.80
N LEU A 199 6.79 0.69 3.93
CA LEU A 199 7.80 1.38 4.74
C LEU A 199 8.85 0.40 5.24
N GLN A 200 8.42 -0.79 5.66
CA GLN A 200 9.30 -1.86 6.11
C GLN A 200 10.20 -2.40 4.98
N GLU A 201 9.69 -2.52 3.75
CA GLU A 201 10.49 -2.90 2.59
C GLU A 201 11.49 -1.80 2.21
N ALA A 202 11.09 -0.53 2.27
CA ALA A 202 11.98 0.60 2.04
C ALA A 202 13.10 0.64 3.10
N GLU A 203 12.76 0.48 4.38
CA GLU A 203 13.72 0.39 5.48
C GLU A 203 14.73 -0.76 5.26
N ASN A 204 14.24 -1.96 4.94
CA ASN A 204 15.09 -3.11 4.65
C ASN A 204 16.01 -2.86 3.43
N ALA A 205 15.49 -2.21 2.39
CA ALA A 205 16.26 -1.86 1.20
C ALA A 205 17.40 -0.88 1.53
N PHE A 206 17.11 0.18 2.30
CA PHE A 206 18.11 1.13 2.76
C PHE A 206 19.11 0.51 3.72
N ALA A 207 18.67 -0.35 4.64
CA ALA A 207 19.55 -1.06 5.56
C ALA A 207 20.54 -1.94 4.79
N ARG A 208 20.06 -2.65 3.75
CA ARG A 208 20.93 -3.46 2.89
C ARG A 208 21.94 -2.63 2.12
N ALA A 209 21.52 -1.48 1.57
CA ALA A 209 22.42 -0.55 0.90
C ALA A 209 23.56 -0.12 1.83
N ILE A 210 23.20 0.38 3.01
CA ILE A 210 24.13 0.86 4.03
C ILE A 210 25.16 -0.20 4.46
N VAL A 211 24.75 -1.47 4.57
CA VAL A 211 25.60 -2.55 5.07
C VAL A 211 26.54 -3.11 3.99
N GLN A 212 26.17 -3.02 2.71
CA GLN A 212 26.91 -3.71 1.63
C GLN A 212 28.34 -3.18 1.45
N ASP A 213 28.54 -1.87 1.53
CA ASP A 213 29.86 -1.24 1.36
C ASP A 213 30.24 -0.28 2.50
N GLY A 214 29.37 -0.13 3.51
CA GLY A 214 29.57 0.82 4.62
C GLY A 214 29.47 2.27 4.19
N SER A 215 28.93 2.52 3.00
CA SER A 215 28.65 3.83 2.44
C SER A 215 27.19 3.90 2.03
N LEU A 216 26.66 5.11 1.87
CA LEU A 216 25.41 5.32 1.15
C LEU A 216 25.68 6.34 0.07
N SER A 217 25.47 5.94 -1.17
CA SER A 217 25.84 6.66 -2.39
C SER A 217 24.74 6.58 -3.46
N ALA A 218 24.89 7.33 -4.54
CA ALA A 218 23.95 7.29 -5.66
C ALA A 218 23.92 5.92 -6.38
N ASP A 219 24.96 5.09 -6.23
CA ASP A 219 25.03 3.76 -6.87
C ASP A 219 24.11 2.74 -6.16
N ASP A 220 23.72 3.00 -4.91
CA ASP A 220 22.86 2.14 -4.10
C ASP A 220 21.39 2.13 -4.55
N VAL A 221 21.03 3.08 -5.41
CA VAL A 221 19.72 3.12 -6.10
C VAL A 221 19.42 1.78 -6.77
N ARG A 222 20.45 1.08 -7.25
CA ARG A 222 20.30 -0.26 -7.85
C ARG A 222 19.81 -1.29 -6.85
N ILE A 223 20.32 -1.31 -5.62
CA ILE A 223 19.93 -2.32 -4.62
C ILE A 223 18.50 -2.08 -4.14
N VAL A 224 18.08 -0.81 -4.04
CA VAL A 224 16.69 -0.44 -3.72
C VAL A 224 15.76 -0.83 -4.87
N THR A 225 16.17 -0.57 -6.11
CA THR A 225 15.41 -0.97 -7.30
C THR A 225 15.28 -2.49 -7.40
N ASP A 226 16.33 -3.24 -7.03
CA ASP A 226 16.30 -4.70 -7.00
C ASP A 226 15.36 -5.24 -5.90
N GLU A 227 15.26 -4.57 -4.74
CA GLU A 227 14.25 -4.92 -3.74
C GLU A 227 12.83 -4.72 -4.28
N LYS A 228 12.59 -3.56 -4.89
CA LYS A 228 11.32 -3.24 -5.56
C LYS A 228 10.95 -4.27 -6.63
N ARG A 229 11.92 -4.74 -7.42
CA ARG A 229 11.71 -5.83 -8.39
C ARG A 229 11.26 -7.12 -7.71
N GLN A 230 11.84 -7.47 -6.57
CA GLN A 230 11.44 -8.67 -5.82
C GLN A 230 10.02 -8.55 -5.27
N THR A 231 9.66 -7.43 -4.65
CA THR A 231 8.31 -7.17 -4.15
C THR A 231 7.26 -7.23 -5.26
N ILE A 232 7.51 -6.56 -6.39
CA ILE A 232 6.59 -6.59 -7.54
C ILE A 232 6.43 -8.01 -8.08
N ARG A 233 7.52 -8.80 -8.16
CA ARG A 233 7.45 -10.20 -8.57
C ARG A 233 6.63 -11.07 -7.61
N LYS A 234 6.68 -10.82 -6.29
CA LYS A 234 5.87 -11.55 -5.30
C LYS A 234 4.37 -11.37 -5.53
N SER A 235 3.93 -10.23 -6.09
CA SER A 235 2.51 -10.01 -6.43
C SER A 235 1.99 -10.96 -7.51
N GLY A 236 2.88 -11.57 -8.30
CA GLY A 236 2.56 -12.56 -9.34
C GLY A 236 1.91 -11.99 -10.61
N VAL A 237 1.27 -10.82 -10.55
CA VAL A 237 0.47 -10.23 -11.63
C VAL A 237 1.21 -9.10 -12.37
N LEU A 238 2.05 -8.36 -11.65
CA LEU A 238 2.92 -7.33 -12.21
C LEU A 238 4.36 -7.84 -12.31
N GLU A 239 5.05 -7.40 -13.37
CA GLU A 239 6.48 -7.62 -13.54
C GLU A 239 7.19 -6.29 -13.76
N TYR A 240 8.23 -6.03 -12.97
CA TYR A 240 9.14 -4.92 -13.24
C TYR A 240 10.10 -5.32 -14.35
N VAL A 241 10.04 -4.63 -15.48
CA VAL A 241 10.87 -4.89 -16.66
C VAL A 241 12.02 -3.89 -16.67
N SER A 242 13.27 -4.38 -16.82
CA SER A 242 14.38 -3.47 -17.02
C SER A 242 14.33 -2.85 -18.43
N ALA A 243 14.53 -1.53 -18.47
CA ALA A 243 14.53 -0.73 -19.68
C ALA A 243 15.96 -0.25 -19.96
N ASP A 244 16.91 -1.19 -20.05
CA ASP A 244 18.32 -0.91 -20.34
C ASP A 244 18.52 -0.80 -21.86
N LEU A 245 17.83 0.16 -22.49
CA LEU A 245 17.80 0.34 -23.95
C LEU A 245 17.81 1.84 -24.28
N ASP A 246 18.59 2.25 -25.28
CA ASP A 246 18.46 3.59 -25.82
C ASP A 246 17.30 3.62 -26.84
N LEU A 247 16.61 4.76 -26.93
CA LEU A 247 15.59 4.98 -27.96
C LEU A 247 16.22 4.88 -29.37
N ASP A 248 17.51 5.20 -29.49
CA ASP A 248 18.26 5.10 -30.73
C ASP A 248 18.55 3.66 -31.17
N ASP A 249 18.51 2.69 -30.24
CA ASP A 249 18.61 1.27 -30.55
C ASP A 249 17.37 0.74 -31.29
N VAL A 250 16.27 1.49 -31.29
CA VAL A 250 15.03 1.12 -32.01
C VAL A 250 15.02 1.73 -33.41
N GLY A 251 15.15 0.87 -34.42
CA GLY A 251 15.03 1.26 -35.82
C GLY A 251 13.62 1.75 -36.20
N GLY A 252 13.54 2.88 -36.91
CA GLY A 252 12.26 3.43 -37.40
C GLY A 252 11.49 4.23 -36.34
N LEU A 253 10.16 4.12 -36.37
CA LEU A 253 9.23 4.76 -35.41
C LEU A 253 9.41 6.28 -35.22
N GLN A 254 9.86 7.00 -36.25
CA GLN A 254 10.21 8.44 -36.16
C GLN A 254 9.08 9.33 -35.62
N ASN A 255 7.82 9.01 -35.94
CA ASN A 255 6.67 9.72 -35.40
C ASN A 255 6.53 9.51 -33.89
N LEU A 256 6.74 8.29 -33.41
CA LEU A 256 6.72 7.97 -31.97
C LEU A 256 7.88 8.66 -31.27
N LYS A 257 9.12 8.54 -31.79
CA LYS A 257 10.30 9.20 -31.20
C LYS A 257 10.06 10.70 -31.04
N ARG A 258 9.59 11.36 -32.09
CA ARG A 258 9.25 12.80 -32.06
C ARG A 258 8.14 13.13 -31.07
N TRP A 259 7.15 12.25 -30.94
CA TRP A 259 6.07 12.41 -29.95
C TRP A 259 6.57 12.26 -28.52
N LEU A 260 7.43 11.27 -28.25
CA LEU A 260 8.04 11.04 -26.93
C LEU A 260 8.87 12.24 -26.48
N THR A 261 9.71 12.78 -27.37
CA THR A 261 10.51 13.98 -27.08
C THR A 261 9.63 15.18 -26.76
N LYS A 262 8.56 15.41 -27.55
CA LYS A 262 7.62 16.53 -27.32
C LYS A 262 6.81 16.39 -26.03
N ARG A 263 6.56 15.16 -25.59
CA ARG A 263 5.75 14.86 -24.40
C ARG A 263 6.58 14.57 -23.16
N ASN A 264 7.90 14.67 -23.24
CA ASN A 264 8.77 14.49 -22.09
C ASN A 264 8.34 15.44 -20.95
N ASN A 265 8.33 14.94 -19.71
CA ASN A 265 7.91 15.66 -18.51
C ASN A 265 6.41 16.08 -18.45
N SER A 266 5.58 15.69 -19.43
CA SER A 266 4.15 16.06 -19.45
C SER A 266 3.29 15.38 -18.37
N TRP A 267 3.87 14.43 -17.63
CA TRP A 267 3.25 13.73 -16.50
C TRP A 267 3.59 14.35 -15.13
N LEU A 268 4.42 15.40 -15.10
CA LEU A 268 4.77 16.08 -13.86
C LEU A 268 3.65 17.00 -13.36
N ALA A 269 3.63 17.28 -12.05
CA ALA A 269 2.61 18.14 -11.44
C ALA A 269 2.66 19.57 -11.99
N GLU A 270 3.86 20.08 -12.27
CA GLU A 270 4.11 21.38 -12.88
C GLU A 270 3.44 21.44 -14.25
N ALA A 271 3.62 20.41 -15.09
CA ALA A 271 3.00 20.35 -16.42
C ALA A 271 1.46 20.41 -16.33
N SER A 272 0.87 19.70 -15.36
CA SER A 272 -0.56 19.76 -15.10
C SER A 272 -1.02 21.15 -14.64
N ALA A 273 -0.22 21.86 -13.82
CA ALA A 273 -0.53 23.22 -13.38
C ALA A 273 -0.55 24.23 -14.54
N TRP A 274 0.26 23.98 -15.58
CA TRP A 274 0.24 24.72 -16.84
C TRP A 274 -0.86 24.29 -17.81
N GLY A 275 -1.74 23.35 -17.41
CA GLY A 275 -2.83 22.83 -18.24
C GLY A 275 -2.38 21.83 -19.31
N LEU A 276 -1.15 21.31 -19.24
CA LEU A 276 -0.67 20.27 -20.14
C LEU A 276 -1.15 18.89 -19.62
N PRO A 277 -2.00 18.17 -20.37
CA PRO A 277 -2.49 16.88 -19.93
C PRO A 277 -1.42 15.80 -20.07
N ALA A 278 -1.36 14.92 -19.06
CA ALA A 278 -0.60 13.69 -19.14
C ALA A 278 -1.06 12.83 -20.35
N PRO A 279 -0.16 12.04 -20.96
CA PRO A 279 -0.53 11.17 -22.07
C PRO A 279 -1.57 10.12 -21.66
N ARG A 280 -2.69 10.00 -22.39
CA ARG A 280 -3.82 9.13 -22.02
C ARG A 280 -3.69 7.65 -22.42
N GLY A 281 -2.51 7.22 -22.89
CA GLY A 281 -2.22 5.84 -23.33
C GLY A 281 -1.79 5.76 -24.79
N VAL A 282 -0.96 4.75 -25.11
CA VAL A 282 -0.48 4.45 -26.47
C VAL A 282 -0.86 3.02 -26.80
N LEU A 283 -1.66 2.81 -27.85
CA LEU A 283 -1.96 1.49 -28.38
C LEU A 283 -0.96 1.14 -29.49
N ILE A 284 -0.18 0.07 -29.29
CA ILE A 284 0.79 -0.41 -30.27
C ILE A 284 0.22 -1.67 -30.94
N THR A 285 -0.13 -1.56 -32.22
CA THR A 285 -0.62 -2.67 -33.04
C THR A 285 0.36 -3.00 -34.16
N GLY A 286 0.45 -4.28 -34.52
CA GLY A 286 1.33 -4.76 -35.58
C GLY A 286 1.53 -6.27 -35.53
N VAL A 287 2.06 -6.84 -36.62
CA VAL A 287 2.31 -8.28 -36.72
C VAL A 287 3.32 -8.76 -35.64
N PRO A 288 3.29 -10.05 -35.26
CA PRO A 288 4.29 -10.61 -34.36
C PRO A 288 5.71 -10.35 -34.88
N GLY A 289 6.65 -10.05 -33.98
CA GLY A 289 8.04 -9.77 -34.35
C GLY A 289 8.38 -8.32 -34.76
N CYS A 290 7.41 -7.42 -34.90
CA CYS A 290 7.67 -6.00 -35.25
C CYS A 290 8.11 -5.10 -34.08
N GLY A 291 8.66 -5.66 -33.00
CA GLY A 291 9.24 -4.87 -31.91
C GLY A 291 8.25 -4.14 -31.00
N LYS A 292 7.00 -4.63 -30.85
CA LYS A 292 6.00 -4.04 -29.94
C LYS A 292 6.50 -3.95 -28.50
N SER A 293 7.00 -5.06 -27.96
CA SER A 293 7.58 -5.12 -26.60
C SER A 293 8.85 -4.26 -26.48
N LEU A 294 9.68 -4.23 -27.53
CA LEU A 294 10.89 -3.39 -27.57
C LEU A 294 10.51 -1.91 -27.51
N THR A 295 9.42 -1.52 -28.18
CA THR A 295 8.90 -0.16 -28.17
C THR A 295 8.46 0.26 -26.76
N ALA A 296 7.79 -0.61 -26.01
CA ALA A 296 7.41 -0.32 -24.62
C ALA A 296 8.64 -0.07 -23.73
N LYS A 297 9.70 -0.88 -23.88
CA LYS A 297 10.99 -0.68 -23.19
C LYS A 297 11.65 0.64 -23.56
N ALA A 298 11.66 0.98 -24.84
CA ALA A 298 12.26 2.22 -25.32
C ALA A 298 11.51 3.47 -24.85
N ILE A 299 10.17 3.41 -24.72
CA ILE A 299 9.36 4.49 -24.14
C ILE A 299 9.77 4.74 -22.68
N ALA A 300 9.85 3.68 -21.88
CA ALA A 300 10.22 3.77 -20.47
C ALA A 300 11.64 4.31 -20.28
N ALA A 301 12.60 3.82 -21.08
CA ALA A 301 13.97 4.30 -21.05
C ALA A 301 14.09 5.78 -21.47
N ALA A 302 13.42 6.17 -22.56
CA ALA A 302 13.44 7.56 -23.06
C ALA A 302 12.92 8.58 -22.03
N TRP A 303 11.96 8.17 -21.20
CA TRP A 303 11.39 9.00 -20.14
C TRP A 303 12.03 8.76 -18.77
N GLN A 304 12.98 7.83 -18.66
CA GLN A 304 13.61 7.39 -17.41
C GLN A 304 12.57 7.00 -16.34
N LEU A 305 11.49 6.35 -16.78
CA LEU A 305 10.40 5.90 -15.91
C LEU A 305 10.48 4.39 -15.68
N PRO A 306 10.06 3.89 -14.50
CA PRO A 306 9.84 2.46 -14.27
C PRO A 306 8.92 1.85 -15.33
N LEU A 307 9.26 0.67 -15.85
CA LEU A 307 8.38 -0.12 -16.72
C LEU A 307 7.76 -1.28 -15.95
N LEU A 308 6.43 -1.27 -15.84
CA LEU A 308 5.65 -2.34 -15.25
C LEU A 308 4.90 -3.07 -16.36
N ARG A 309 5.08 -4.38 -16.46
CA ARG A 309 4.29 -5.24 -17.35
C ARG A 309 3.15 -5.87 -16.57
N LEU A 310 1.93 -5.68 -17.04
CA LEU A 310 0.75 -6.37 -16.55
C LEU A 310 0.51 -7.62 -17.40
N ASP A 311 0.58 -8.79 -16.77
CA ASP A 311 0.29 -10.07 -17.43
C ASP A 311 -1.21 -10.35 -17.35
N VAL A 312 -1.93 -10.01 -18.42
CA VAL A 312 -3.38 -10.19 -18.53
C VAL A 312 -3.77 -11.67 -18.42
N GLY A 313 -2.94 -12.57 -18.93
CA GLY A 313 -3.14 -14.01 -18.79
C GLY A 313 -3.16 -14.45 -17.33
N ARG A 314 -2.24 -13.93 -16.51
CA ARG A 314 -2.21 -14.20 -15.05
C ARG A 314 -3.34 -13.57 -14.27
N VAL A 315 -3.82 -12.40 -14.71
CA VAL A 315 -5.03 -11.78 -14.13
C VAL A 315 -6.23 -12.74 -14.28
N PHE A 316 -6.37 -13.37 -15.44
CA PHE A 316 -7.50 -14.26 -15.76
C PHE A 316 -7.27 -15.75 -15.42
N SER A 317 -6.04 -16.18 -15.13
CA SER A 317 -5.74 -17.57 -14.77
C SER A 317 -6.11 -17.94 -13.33
N GLY A 318 -6.72 -17.02 -12.57
CA GLY A 318 -7.20 -17.23 -11.20
C GLY A 318 -8.60 -17.84 -11.10
N LEU A 319 -9.06 -18.08 -9.87
CA LEU A 319 -10.41 -18.56 -9.57
C LEU A 319 -11.47 -17.56 -10.07
N VAL A 320 -12.67 -18.04 -10.41
CA VAL A 320 -13.82 -17.18 -10.76
C VAL A 320 -14.05 -16.17 -9.61
N GLY A 321 -13.86 -14.87 -9.88
CA GLY A 321 -13.98 -13.77 -8.91
C GLY A 321 -12.64 -13.20 -8.41
N SER A 322 -11.51 -13.92 -8.50
CA SER A 322 -10.20 -13.39 -8.09
C SER A 322 -9.58 -12.47 -9.14
N SER A 323 -10.02 -12.52 -10.39
CA SER A 323 -9.47 -11.72 -11.49
C SER A 323 -9.67 -10.22 -11.30
N GLU A 324 -10.84 -9.78 -10.80
CA GLU A 324 -11.11 -8.36 -10.54
C GLU A 324 -10.25 -7.83 -9.38
N GLN A 325 -10.14 -8.62 -8.30
CA GLN A 325 -9.28 -8.25 -7.18
C GLN A 325 -7.81 -8.18 -7.60
N ASN A 326 -7.32 -9.17 -8.34
CA ASN A 326 -5.96 -9.18 -8.88
C ASN A 326 -5.68 -7.96 -9.76
N MET A 327 -6.62 -7.58 -10.63
CA MET A 327 -6.50 -6.40 -11.47
C MET A 327 -6.48 -5.11 -10.63
N ARG A 328 -7.36 -4.98 -9.64
CA ARG A 328 -7.40 -3.83 -8.73
C ARG A 328 -6.12 -3.71 -7.91
N THR A 329 -5.60 -4.80 -7.36
CA THR A 329 -4.33 -4.82 -6.62
C THR A 329 -3.15 -4.45 -7.53
N ALA A 330 -3.12 -4.95 -8.76
CA ALA A 330 -2.10 -4.58 -9.73
C ALA A 330 -2.15 -3.08 -10.09
N LEU A 331 -3.34 -2.52 -10.33
CA LEU A 331 -3.49 -1.09 -10.62
C LEU A 331 -3.07 -0.22 -9.43
N ARG A 332 -3.48 -0.56 -8.20
CA ARG A 332 -3.05 0.14 -6.97
C ARG A 332 -1.53 0.12 -6.81
N ALA A 333 -0.88 -1.02 -7.07
CA ALA A 333 0.57 -1.11 -7.03
C ALA A 333 1.24 -0.24 -8.11
N ALA A 334 0.70 -0.20 -9.33
CA ALA A 334 1.21 0.66 -10.39
C ALA A 334 1.04 2.16 -10.06
N GLU A 335 -0.09 2.54 -9.46
CA GLU A 335 -0.38 3.91 -8.99
C GLU A 335 0.60 4.34 -7.90
N ALA A 336 0.90 3.49 -6.92
CA ALA A 336 1.89 3.79 -5.88
C ALA A 336 3.32 3.96 -6.42
N ILE A 337 3.62 3.31 -7.55
CA ILE A 337 4.92 3.42 -8.25
C ILE A 337 4.96 4.65 -9.18
N ALA A 338 3.82 5.29 -9.47
CA ALA A 338 3.75 6.40 -10.42
C ALA A 338 4.71 7.55 -10.04
N PRO A 339 5.33 8.25 -11.01
CA PRO A 339 5.16 8.10 -12.45
C PRO A 339 5.82 6.83 -12.98
N CYS A 340 5.10 6.07 -13.80
CA CYS A 340 5.60 4.84 -14.42
C CYS A 340 4.95 4.61 -15.79
N VAL A 341 5.55 3.71 -16.58
CA VAL A 341 4.95 3.17 -17.80
C VAL A 341 4.33 1.82 -17.46
N LEU A 342 3.00 1.73 -17.56
CA LEU A 342 2.27 0.46 -17.45
C LEU A 342 2.07 -0.14 -18.85
N TRP A 343 2.80 -1.21 -19.14
CA TRP A 343 2.65 -2.00 -20.35
C TRP A 343 1.65 -3.13 -20.11
N ILE A 344 0.51 -3.06 -20.80
CA ILE A 344 -0.48 -4.13 -20.85
C ILE A 344 -0.22 -4.93 -22.14
N ASP A 345 0.20 -6.17 -22.01
CA ASP A 345 0.42 -7.06 -23.15
C ASP A 345 -0.86 -7.83 -23.48
N GLU A 346 -1.11 -8.08 -24.77
CA GLU A 346 -2.25 -8.87 -25.25
C GLU A 346 -3.65 -8.37 -24.81
N ILE A 347 -3.89 -7.05 -24.95
CA ILE A 347 -5.21 -6.43 -24.70
C ILE A 347 -6.27 -6.74 -25.76
#